data_AF-A0A958UMU2-F1
#
_entry.id   AF-A0A958UMU2-F1
#
_cell.length_a   1.000
_cell.length_b   1.000
_cell.length_c   1.000
_cell.angle_alpha   90.00
_cell.angle_beta   90.00
_cell.angle_gamma   90.00
#
_symmetry.space_group_name_H-M   'P 1'
#
loop_
_entity.id
_entity.type
_entity.pdbx_description
1 polymer ?
#
loop_
_entity_poly.entity_id
_entity_poly.type
_entity_poly.pdbx_seq_one_letter_code
_entity_poly.pdbx_strand_id
1 'polypeptide(L)'
;KNAQVIYYSRDDNEKLVGINNTVSSSIQMYLEEQQITGIRFIKKADGKVYPPSMLPENARLLPGFQWRGEERLYSVEDLFKGKPAPVLPKITGIPLPKDEGEFFIDVPEEEMELPEESKLSPKDLQNRPDDPKPETLESEAKRDSIQQKVNDSIQSGN
;
A
#
# COMPACT_ATOMS: atom_id res chain seq x y z
N LYS A 1 -16.13 8.57 -38.96
CA LYS A 1 -16.55 8.56 -37.53
C LYS A 1 -16.39 9.97 -37.00
N ASN A 2 -17.39 10.48 -36.28
CA ASN A 2 -17.35 11.80 -35.67
C ASN A 2 -17.13 11.63 -34.16
N ALA A 3 -16.48 12.62 -33.54
CA ALA A 3 -16.28 12.74 -32.11
C ALA A 3 -17.19 13.85 -31.58
N GLN A 4 -17.77 13.69 -30.39
CA GLN A 4 -18.70 14.65 -29.79
C GLN A 4 -18.22 15.03 -28.39
N VAL A 5 -18.32 16.31 -28.06
CA VAL A 5 -18.00 16.88 -26.76
C VAL A 5 -19.21 17.63 -26.24
N ILE A 6 -19.54 17.39 -24.97
CA ILE A 6 -20.42 18.25 -24.19
C ILE A 6 -19.56 18.83 -23.06
N TYR A 7 -19.25 20.12 -23.15
CA TYR A 7 -18.36 20.83 -22.23
C TYR A 7 -19.12 21.85 -21.40
N TYR A 8 -18.91 21.81 -20.09
CA TYR A 8 -19.59 22.65 -19.11
C TYR A 8 -18.64 23.77 -18.65
N SER A 9 -18.85 24.98 -19.16
CA SER A 9 -18.05 26.15 -18.80
C SER A 9 -18.59 26.80 -17.53
N ARG A 10 -17.70 27.07 -16.58
CA ARG A 10 -17.99 27.79 -15.33
C ARG A 10 -17.23 29.12 -15.27
N ASP A 11 -17.79 30.10 -14.57
CA ASP A 11 -17.09 31.36 -14.26
C ASP A 11 -16.19 31.22 -13.02
N ASP A 12 -15.54 32.32 -12.64
CA ASP A 12 -14.65 32.40 -11.48
C ASP A 12 -15.34 32.11 -10.14
N ASN A 13 -16.67 32.18 -10.09
CA ASN A 13 -17.48 31.83 -8.91
C ASN A 13 -18.03 30.39 -9.00
N GLU A 14 -17.48 29.56 -9.88
CA GLU A 14 -17.91 28.19 -10.17
C GLU A 14 -19.34 28.06 -10.72
N LYS A 15 -19.96 29.18 -11.14
CA LYS A 15 -21.33 29.16 -11.67
C LYS A 15 -21.31 28.68 -13.12
N LEU A 16 -22.20 27.74 -13.44
CA LEU A 16 -22.35 27.24 -14.81
C LEU A 16 -22.88 28.36 -15.73
N VAL A 17 -22.06 28.80 -16.68
CA VAL A 17 -22.39 29.89 -17.61
C VAL A 17 -22.82 29.40 -18.99
N GLY A 18 -22.38 28.21 -19.39
CA GLY A 18 -22.73 27.67 -20.69
C GLY A 18 -22.38 26.19 -20.85
N ILE A 19 -23.13 25.53 -21.73
CA ILE A 19 -22.92 24.15 -22.12
C ILE A 19 -22.63 24.14 -23.61
N ASN A 20 -21.38 23.85 -23.96
CA ASN A 20 -20.94 23.71 -25.34
C ASN A 20 -21.21 22.28 -25.80
N ASN A 21 -21.99 22.11 -26.88
CA ASN A 21 -22.14 20.83 -27.56
C ASN A 21 -21.49 20.95 -28.94
N THR A 22 -20.38 20.24 -29.15
CA THR A 22 -19.60 20.27 -30.38
C THR A 22 -19.41 18.88 -30.95
N VAL A 23 -19.67 18.74 -32.24
CA VAL A 23 -19.31 17.56 -33.04
C VAL A 23 -18.13 17.91 -33.92
N SER A 24 -17.09 17.07 -33.90
CA SER A 24 -15.90 17.24 -34.73
C SER A 24 -15.44 15.91 -35.34
N SER A 25 -14.51 15.95 -36.29
CA SER A 25 -13.90 14.73 -36.81
C SER A 25 -12.95 14.09 -35.80
N SER A 26 -12.19 14.91 -35.06
CA SER A 26 -11.28 14.45 -34.01
C SER A 26 -11.04 15.56 -32.99
N ILE A 27 -10.76 15.18 -31.75
CA ILE A 27 -10.58 16.10 -30.62
C ILE A 27 -9.29 15.74 -29.89
N GLN A 28 -8.54 16.76 -29.52
CA GLN A 28 -7.36 16.66 -28.67
C GLN A 28 -7.59 17.50 -27.41
N MET A 29 -7.42 16.91 -26.24
CA MET A 29 -7.57 17.58 -24.95
C MET A 29 -6.23 17.59 -24.22
N TYR A 30 -5.91 18.71 -23.59
CA TYR A 30 -4.73 18.90 -22.76
C TYR A 30 -5.16 18.98 -21.31
N LEU A 31 -4.51 18.18 -20.46
CA LEU A 31 -4.78 18.10 -19.03
C LEU A 31 -3.50 18.37 -18.26
N GLU A 32 -3.60 19.18 -17.21
CA GLU A 32 -2.52 19.48 -16.27
C GLU A 32 -3.12 19.53 -14.86
N GLU A 33 -2.45 18.93 -13.87
CA GLU A 33 -2.94 18.88 -12.48
C GLU A 33 -4.42 18.45 -12.33
N GLN A 34 -4.85 17.48 -13.14
CA GLN A 34 -6.25 16.98 -13.18
C GLN A 34 -7.29 18.01 -13.68
N GLN A 35 -6.85 19.12 -14.25
CA GLN A 35 -7.68 20.15 -14.85
C GLN A 35 -7.47 20.21 -16.37
N ILE A 36 -8.48 20.67 -17.11
CA ILE A 36 -8.40 20.84 -18.56
C ILE A 36 -7.75 22.19 -18.84
N THR A 37 -6.61 22.20 -19.52
CA THR A 37 -5.90 23.42 -19.92
C THR A 37 -6.22 23.86 -21.35
N GLY A 38 -6.69 22.94 -22.19
CA GLY A 38 -7.08 23.28 -23.55
C GLY A 38 -7.80 22.16 -24.29
N ILE A 39 -8.62 22.53 -25.27
CA ILE A 39 -9.32 21.61 -26.17
C ILE A 39 -9.12 22.09 -27.61
N ARG A 40 -8.65 21.20 -28.48
CA ARG A 40 -8.45 21.45 -29.91
C ARG A 40 -9.34 20.54 -30.75
N PHE A 41 -10.15 21.14 -31.60
CA PHE A 41 -10.99 20.44 -32.58
C PHE A 41 -10.27 20.38 -33.94
N ILE A 42 -10.30 19.22 -34.60
CA ILE A 42 -9.52 18.96 -35.82
C ILE A 42 -10.47 18.71 -37.01
N LYS A 43 -10.20 19.39 -38.13
CA LYS A 43 -10.95 19.41 -39.42
C LYS A 43 -12.24 20.22 -39.40
N LYS A 44 -13.37 19.61 -39.09
CA LYS A 44 -14.69 20.24 -39.04
C LYS A 44 -15.12 20.31 -37.58
N ALA A 45 -15.45 21.48 -37.08
CA ALA A 45 -16.02 21.67 -35.77
C ALA A 45 -17.38 22.35 -35.97
N ASP A 46 -18.46 21.64 -35.66
CA ASP A 46 -19.81 22.18 -35.64
C ASP A 46 -20.26 22.16 -34.20
N GLY A 47 -20.27 23.34 -33.58
CA GLY A 47 -20.45 23.50 -32.14
C GLY A 47 -21.35 24.66 -31.82
N LYS A 48 -22.26 24.45 -30.86
CA LYS A 48 -23.15 25.49 -30.34
C LYS A 48 -23.06 25.53 -28.83
N VAL A 49 -22.96 26.74 -28.30
CA VAL A 49 -23.00 27.01 -26.86
C VAL A 49 -24.43 27.35 -26.47
N TYR A 50 -24.96 26.64 -25.49
CA TYR A 50 -26.29 26.85 -24.94
C TYR A 50 -26.17 27.38 -23.51
N PRO A 51 -26.95 28.39 -23.11
CA PRO A 51 -27.20 28.65 -21.70
C PRO A 51 -27.82 27.41 -21.03
N PRO A 52 -27.57 27.17 -19.73
CA PRO A 52 -28.05 25.97 -19.04
C PRO A 52 -29.58 25.78 -19.13
N SER A 53 -30.34 26.87 -19.16
CA SER A 53 -31.80 26.88 -19.27
C SER A 53 -32.34 26.45 -20.64
N MET A 54 -31.52 26.51 -21.71
CA MET A 54 -31.96 26.21 -23.08
C MET A 54 -31.62 24.78 -23.54
N LEU A 55 -30.75 24.07 -22.83
CA LEU A 55 -30.40 22.68 -23.15
C LEU A 55 -31.17 21.73 -22.22
N PRO A 56 -32.12 20.92 -22.75
CA PRO A 56 -32.90 20.01 -21.93
C PRO A 56 -32.00 18.91 -21.35
N GLU A 57 -32.36 18.37 -20.19
CA GLU A 57 -31.52 17.45 -19.42
C GLU A 57 -31.14 16.18 -20.20
N ASN A 58 -32.03 15.67 -21.04
CA ASN A 58 -31.76 14.53 -21.89
C ASN A 58 -30.66 14.77 -22.93
N ALA A 59 -30.41 16.03 -23.32
CA ALA A 59 -29.38 16.42 -24.29
C ALA A 59 -28.07 16.88 -23.63
N ARG A 60 -28.00 16.85 -22.30
CA ARG A 60 -26.81 17.21 -21.50
C ARG A 60 -25.79 16.08 -21.41
N LEU A 61 -26.20 14.85 -21.70
CA LEU A 61 -25.32 13.68 -21.72
C LEU A 61 -25.22 13.12 -23.15
N LEU A 62 -24.11 12.45 -23.44
CA LEU A 62 -23.93 11.78 -24.71
C LEU A 62 -24.91 10.60 -24.81
N PRO A 63 -25.42 10.27 -26.01
CA PRO A 63 -26.29 9.11 -26.18
C PRO A 63 -25.62 7.82 -25.69
N GLY A 64 -26.30 7.10 -24.80
CA GLY A 64 -25.77 5.86 -24.20
C GLY A 64 -24.72 6.08 -23.09
N PHE A 65 -24.39 7.32 -22.76
CA PHE A 65 -23.46 7.61 -21.67
C PHE A 65 -24.15 7.46 -20.31
N GLN A 66 -23.61 6.58 -19.48
CA GLN A 66 -24.04 6.37 -18.11
C GLN A 66 -23.04 7.02 -17.17
N TRP A 67 -23.46 8.11 -16.50
CA TRP A 67 -22.63 8.78 -15.51
C TRP A 67 -22.56 7.93 -14.24
N ARG A 68 -21.35 7.52 -13.85
CA ARG A 68 -21.07 6.73 -12.63
C ARG A 68 -20.24 7.52 -11.62
N GLY A 69 -20.45 8.83 -11.55
CA GLY A 69 -19.72 9.71 -10.62
C GLY A 69 -19.85 9.27 -9.16
N GLU A 70 -21.02 8.76 -8.79
CA GLU A 70 -21.31 8.24 -7.44
C GLU A 70 -20.46 7.02 -7.05
N GLU A 71 -19.88 6.32 -8.03
CA GLU A 71 -19.02 5.16 -7.79
C GLU A 71 -17.53 5.53 -7.73
N ARG A 72 -17.20 6.82 -7.90
CA ARG A 72 -15.83 7.30 -7.79
C ARG A 72 -15.37 7.19 -6.34
N LEU A 73 -14.25 6.49 -6.14
CA LEU A 73 -13.56 6.43 -4.86
C LEU A 73 -12.68 7.68 -4.71
N TYR A 74 -12.83 8.39 -3.60
CA TYR A 74 -12.05 9.57 -3.22
C TYR A 74 -11.02 9.27 -2.14
N SER A 75 -11.19 8.16 -1.42
CA SER A 75 -10.38 7.76 -0.28
C SER A 75 -10.19 6.24 -0.22
N VAL A 76 -9.23 5.77 0.58
CA VAL A 76 -8.99 4.33 0.78
C VAL A 76 -10.17 3.70 1.52
N GLU A 77 -10.81 4.46 2.40
CA GLU A 77 -11.99 4.08 3.17
C GLU A 77 -13.18 3.73 2.26
N ASP A 78 -13.26 4.36 1.08
CA ASP A 78 -14.32 4.09 0.10
C ASP A 78 -14.29 2.64 -0.42
N LEU A 79 -13.14 1.96 -0.40
CA LEU A 79 -13.02 0.54 -0.77
C LEU A 79 -13.82 -0.39 0.16
N PHE A 80 -14.04 0.07 1.39
CA PHE A 80 -14.69 -0.68 2.47
C PHE A 80 -16.10 -0.17 2.78
N LYS A 81 -16.58 0.89 2.12
CA LYS A 81 -17.96 1.37 2.28
C LYS A 81 -18.96 0.24 2.03
N GLY A 82 -19.86 0.02 2.99
CA GLY A 82 -20.88 -1.02 2.93
C GLY A 82 -20.38 -2.44 3.25
N LYS A 83 -19.10 -2.62 3.63
CA LYS A 83 -18.54 -3.90 4.07
C LYS A 83 -18.27 -3.87 5.59
N PRO A 84 -18.41 -5.00 6.30
CA PRO A 84 -17.97 -5.08 7.68
C PRO A 84 -16.45 -4.91 7.78
N ALA A 85 -15.97 -4.39 8.91
CA ALA A 85 -14.54 -4.28 9.17
C ALA A 85 -13.90 -5.69 9.07
N PRO A 86 -12.74 -5.83 8.39
CA PRO A 86 -12.07 -7.11 8.30
C PRO A 86 -11.60 -7.56 9.69
N VAL A 87 -11.80 -8.84 9.99
CA VAL A 87 -11.17 -9.45 11.17
C VAL A 87 -9.68 -9.54 10.88
N LEU A 88 -8.86 -8.83 11.65
CA LEU A 88 -7.41 -8.84 11.55
C LEU A 88 -6.87 -9.85 12.57
N PRO A 89 -6.64 -11.13 12.20
CA PRO A 89 -6.03 -12.08 13.12
C PRO A 89 -4.62 -11.60 13.46
N LYS A 90 -4.27 -11.63 14.75
CA LYS A 90 -2.90 -11.35 15.18
C LYS A 90 -2.01 -12.44 14.62
N ILE A 91 -1.14 -12.08 13.67
CA ILE A 91 -0.17 -13.01 13.12
C ILE A 91 0.86 -13.27 14.21
N THR A 92 0.85 -14.48 14.76
CA THR A 92 1.95 -14.99 15.58
C THR A 92 2.93 -15.69 14.65
N GLY A 93 4.22 -15.36 14.77
CA GLY A 93 5.27 -16.13 14.09
C GLY A 93 5.32 -17.58 14.56
N ILE A 94 6.21 -18.36 13.95
CA ILE A 94 6.56 -19.68 14.50
C ILE A 94 7.27 -19.41 15.83
N PRO A 95 6.91 -20.11 16.93
CA PRO A 95 7.63 -19.97 18.19
C PRO A 95 9.11 -20.29 17.98
N LEU A 96 9.99 -19.60 18.69
CA LEU A 96 11.42 -19.93 18.69
C LEU A 96 11.63 -21.39 19.12
N PRO A 97 12.76 -22.02 18.76
CA PRO A 97 13.10 -23.35 19.26
C PRO A 97 13.33 -23.32 20.77
N LYS A 98 13.21 -24.49 21.41
CA LYS A 98 13.67 -24.68 22.79
C LYS A 98 15.20 -24.70 22.82
N ASP A 99 15.78 -24.34 23.95
CA ASP A 99 17.20 -24.58 24.19
C ASP A 99 17.49 -26.08 24.29
N GLU A 100 18.15 -26.63 23.26
CA GLU A 100 18.58 -28.02 23.20
C GLU A 100 19.99 -28.23 23.75
N GLY A 101 20.61 -27.18 24.30
CA GLY A 101 22.00 -27.19 24.77
C GLY A 101 22.99 -26.80 23.66
N GLU A 102 24.27 -27.03 23.93
CA GLU A 102 25.31 -26.67 22.97
C GLU A 102 25.43 -27.70 21.84
N PHE A 103 25.80 -27.24 20.63
CA PHE A 103 25.82 -28.07 19.43
C PHE A 103 26.91 -29.15 19.48
N PHE A 104 28.10 -28.78 19.96
CA PHE A 104 29.16 -29.73 20.27
C PHE A 104 28.97 -30.26 21.69
N ILE A 105 29.07 -31.57 21.84
CA ILE A 105 29.10 -32.24 23.14
C ILE A 105 30.41 -31.84 23.82
N ASP A 106 30.37 -31.48 25.12
CA ASP A 106 31.55 -31.21 25.95
C ASP A 106 32.37 -32.50 26.18
N VAL A 107 32.98 -33.01 25.12
CA VAL A 107 33.95 -34.09 25.18
C VAL A 107 35.31 -33.46 25.50
N PRO A 108 36.02 -33.93 26.54
CA PRO A 108 37.37 -33.48 26.82
C PRO A 108 38.27 -33.58 25.58
N GLU A 109 39.15 -32.60 25.34
CA GLU A 109 40.04 -32.59 24.18
C GLU A 109 40.82 -33.90 24.03
N GLU A 110 41.16 -34.49 25.17
CA GLU A 110 41.96 -35.70 25.34
C GLU A 110 41.23 -36.97 24.91
N GLU A 111 39.90 -36.95 24.86
CA GLU A 111 39.05 -38.10 24.50
C GLU A 111 38.56 -38.03 23.05
N MET A 112 38.87 -36.96 22.32
CA MET A 112 38.44 -36.79 20.94
C MET A 112 39.41 -37.44 19.95
N GLU A 113 38.98 -38.54 19.34
CA GLU A 113 39.71 -39.19 18.26
C GLU A 113 39.35 -38.57 16.90
N LEU A 114 40.33 -37.98 16.23
CA LEU A 114 40.18 -37.45 14.87
C LEU A 114 40.88 -38.36 13.85
N PRO A 115 40.29 -38.57 12.65
CA PRO A 115 40.97 -39.28 11.57
C PRO A 115 42.27 -38.57 11.18
N GLU A 116 43.30 -39.33 10.78
CA GLU A 116 44.60 -38.75 10.40
C GLU A 116 44.51 -37.76 9.21
N GLU A 117 43.51 -37.91 8.36
CA GLU A 117 43.24 -37.01 7.24
C GLU A 117 42.55 -35.70 7.64
N SER A 118 42.12 -35.57 8.91
CA SER A 118 41.49 -34.36 9.42
C SER A 118 42.51 -33.22 9.50
N LYS A 119 42.14 -32.07 8.95
CA LYS A 119 42.90 -30.82 9.09
C LYS A 119 42.50 -30.02 10.33
N LEU A 120 41.48 -30.47 11.05
CA LEU A 120 40.98 -29.83 12.26
C LEU A 120 41.69 -30.38 13.48
N SER A 121 41.85 -29.54 14.49
CA SER A 121 42.28 -29.95 15.82
C SER A 121 41.07 -30.17 16.74
N PRO A 122 41.21 -30.94 17.83
CA PRO A 122 40.13 -31.10 18.82
C PRO A 122 39.58 -29.75 19.32
N LYS A 123 40.44 -28.74 19.48
CA LYS A 123 40.05 -27.37 19.88
C LYS A 123 39.08 -26.70 18.92
N ASP A 124 39.11 -27.05 17.63
CA ASP A 124 38.23 -26.48 16.61
C ASP A 124 36.80 -27.04 16.70
N LEU A 125 36.59 -28.12 17.48
CA LEU A 125 35.31 -28.80 17.67
C LEU A 125 34.68 -28.50 19.04
N GLN A 126 35.13 -27.43 19.71
CA GLN A 126 34.56 -26.98 20.98
C GLN A 126 33.87 -25.63 20.80
N ASN A 127 32.79 -25.42 21.56
CA ASN A 127 32.10 -24.12 21.59
C ASN A 127 33.00 -23.07 22.27
N ARG A 128 33.05 -21.88 21.70
CA ARG A 128 33.76 -20.73 22.28
C ARG A 128 32.78 -19.83 23.04
N PRO A 129 33.24 -19.13 24.09
CA PRO A 129 32.39 -18.21 24.84
C PRO A 129 31.77 -17.10 23.98
N ASP A 130 32.47 -16.70 22.92
CA ASP A 130 32.06 -15.63 22.00
C ASP A 130 31.23 -16.15 20.81
N ASP A 131 30.96 -17.46 20.73
CA ASP A 131 30.14 -17.99 19.65
C ASP A 131 28.69 -17.51 19.77
N PRO A 132 28.06 -17.10 18.65
CA PRO A 132 26.70 -16.58 18.67
C PRO A 132 25.72 -17.70 19.05
N LYS A 133 24.95 -17.48 20.12
CA LYS A 133 23.87 -18.38 20.51
C LYS A 133 22.56 -17.97 19.82
N PRO A 134 21.83 -18.91 19.19
CA PRO A 134 20.53 -18.60 18.59
C PRO A 134 19.54 -18.18 19.68
N GLU A 135 18.59 -17.32 19.33
CA GLU A 135 17.48 -17.02 20.24
C GLU A 135 16.57 -18.24 20.39
N THR A 136 16.28 -18.57 21.64
CA THR A 136 15.37 -19.63 22.06
C THR A 136 14.17 -19.06 22.80
N LEU A 137 13.13 -19.89 23.01
CA LEU A 137 11.96 -19.53 23.82
C LEU A 137 12.33 -19.02 25.21
N GLU A 138 13.33 -19.65 25.84
CA GLU A 138 13.80 -19.27 27.17
C GLU A 138 14.49 -17.91 27.14
N SER A 139 15.27 -17.63 26.08
CA SER A 139 15.96 -16.35 25.91
C SER A 139 14.98 -15.20 25.62
N GLU A 140 13.96 -15.44 24.81
CA GLU A 140 12.90 -14.48 24.48
C GLU A 140 12.07 -14.15 25.73
N ALA A 141 11.62 -15.16 26.48
CA ALA A 141 10.88 -14.97 27.72
C ALA A 141 11.68 -14.17 28.76
N LYS A 142 12.98 -14.43 28.89
CA LYS A 142 13.87 -13.64 29.76
C LYS A 142 13.94 -12.19 29.31
N ARG A 143 14.19 -11.94 28.01
CA ARG A 143 14.28 -10.60 27.44
C ARG A 143 13.00 -9.79 27.65
N ASP A 144 11.85 -10.40 27.37
CA ASP A 144 10.55 -9.75 27.51
C ASP A 144 10.22 -9.44 28.97
N SER A 145 10.57 -10.35 29.91
CA SER A 145 10.41 -10.10 31.35
C SER A 145 11.27 -8.95 31.87
N ILE A 146 12.47 -8.76 31.32
CA ILE A 146 13.37 -7.65 31.67
C ILE A 146 12.78 -6.34 31.15
N GLN A 147 12.30 -6.31 29.90
CA GLN A 147 11.67 -5.12 29.33
C GLN A 147 10.41 -4.71 30.10
N GLN A 148 9.61 -5.68 30.55
CA GLN A 148 8.43 -5.41 31.36
C GLN A 148 8.79 -4.78 32.71
N LYS A 149 9.81 -5.32 33.42
CA LYS A 149 10.31 -4.73 34.67
C LYS A 149 10.83 -3.30 34.49
N VAL A 150 11.50 -3.02 33.37
CA VAL A 150 11.98 -1.66 33.04
C VAL A 150 10.81 -0.71 32.83
N ASN A 151 9.77 -1.14 32.11
CA ASN A 151 8.59 -0.30 31.88
C ASN A 151 7.79 -0.04 33.18
N ASP A 152 7.66 -1.05 34.04
CA ASP A 152 6.94 -0.92 35.32
C ASP A 152 7.69 -0.03 36.32
N SER A 153 9.03 -0.04 36.30
CA SER A 153 9.86 0.84 37.13
C SER A 153 9.85 2.29 36.65
N ILE A 154 9.70 2.54 35.34
CA ILE A 154 9.49 3.89 34.80
C ILE A 154 8.10 4.43 35.20
N GLN A 155 7.08 3.58 35.31
CA GLN A 155 5.72 4.01 35.68
C GLN A 155 5.51 4.18 37.20
N SER A 156 6.30 3.53 38.05
CA SER A 156 6.19 3.62 39.52
C SER A 156 7.10 4.67 40.17
N GLY A 157 7.91 5.38 39.36
CA GLY A 157 8.83 6.44 39.81
C GLY A 157 8.27 7.87 39.77
N ASN A 158 6.96 8.07 39.59
CA ASN A 158 6.28 9.37 39.64
C ASN A 158 5.23 9.40 40.77
#